data_AF-A0A814DEJ0-F1
#
_entry.id   AF-A0A814DEJ0-F1
#
_cell.length_a   1.000
_cell.length_b   1.000
_cell.length_c   1.000
_cell.angle_alpha   90.00
_cell.angle_beta   90.00
_cell.angle_gamma   90.00
#
_symmetry.space_group_name_H-M   'P 1'
#
loop_
_entity.id
_entity.type
_entity.pdbx_description
1 polymer ?
#
loop_
_entity_poly.entity_id
_entity_poly.type
_entity_poly.pdbx_seq_one_letter_code
_entity_poly.pdbx_strand_id
1 'polypeptide(L)'
;MDINFDKNKNGRPFGGKCWLEKKNIHVESFDFTHPDFSILKINDNYGNTLVFIGLWLSLYNQTLERLANFKSNLAAIEAVLDDSPVETVIMDDWNSDLRRNNPYDKLVRDFILRIKLSNRFDKFLSYSSHTYENG
;
A
#
# COMPACT_ATOMS: atom_id res chain seq x y z
N MET A 1 24.40 18.34 -37.67
CA MET A 1 23.72 18.81 -36.44
C MET A 1 23.65 17.58 -35.55
N ASP A 2 24.69 17.40 -34.75
CA ASP A 2 24.91 16.19 -33.96
C ASP A 2 23.97 16.17 -32.77
N ILE A 3 23.17 15.11 -32.65
CA ILE A 3 22.29 14.90 -31.51
C ILE A 3 23.17 14.42 -30.36
N ASN A 4 23.58 15.36 -29.51
CA ASN A 4 24.23 15.07 -28.23
C ASN A 4 23.25 14.31 -27.34
N PHE A 5 23.48 13.01 -27.15
CA PHE A 5 22.89 12.21 -26.07
C PHE A 5 23.53 12.60 -24.73
N ASP A 6 23.28 13.82 -24.28
CA ASP A 6 23.75 14.26 -22.97
C ASP A 6 22.90 13.62 -21.86
N LYS A 7 23.47 12.58 -21.25
CA LYS A 7 23.42 12.27 -19.81
C LYS A 7 22.13 12.62 -19.05
N ASN A 8 20.99 12.07 -19.46
CA ASN A 8 19.94 11.76 -18.49
C ASN A 8 20.34 10.49 -17.71
N LYS A 9 21.27 10.66 -16.76
CA LYS A 9 21.50 9.72 -15.64
C LYS A 9 20.41 9.83 -14.56
N ASN A 10 19.31 10.50 -14.85
CA ASN A 10 18.13 10.48 -14.01
C ASN A 10 17.48 9.11 -14.24
N GLY A 11 17.49 8.27 -13.21
CA GLY A 11 16.90 6.93 -13.25
C GLY A 11 15.44 6.95 -13.74
N ARG A 12 14.91 5.78 -14.09
CA ARG A 12 13.50 5.61 -14.47
C ARG A 12 12.60 6.39 -13.48
N PRO A 13 11.53 7.07 -13.92
CA PRO A 13 10.57 7.65 -12.98
C PRO A 13 10.10 6.53 -12.04
N PHE A 14 10.43 6.64 -10.75
CA PHE A 14 10.31 5.53 -9.81
C PHE A 14 8.90 5.48 -9.20
N GLY A 15 8.24 4.33 -9.32
CA GLY A 15 6.99 3.99 -8.65
C GLY A 15 5.72 4.26 -9.47
N GLY A 16 4.68 3.46 -9.23
CA GLY A 16 3.36 3.60 -9.84
C GLY A 16 2.38 2.62 -9.21
N LYS A 17 1.13 3.04 -9.03
CA LYS A 17 0.06 2.20 -8.47
C LYS A 17 -0.90 1.82 -9.59
N CYS A 18 -1.33 0.57 -9.59
CA CYS A 18 -2.32 0.08 -10.52
C CYS A 18 -3.21 -0.93 -9.80
N TRP A 19 -4.52 -0.70 -9.86
CA TRP A 19 -5.50 -1.72 -9.53
C TRP A 19 -5.96 -2.38 -10.83
N LEU A 20 -5.91 -3.71 -10.87
CA LEU A 20 -6.47 -4.50 -11.96
C LEU A 20 -7.69 -5.23 -11.42
N GLU A 21 -8.85 -4.89 -11.97
CA GLU A 21 -10.11 -5.50 -11.57
C GLU A 21 -10.58 -6.53 -12.58
N LYS A 22 -11.34 -7.51 -12.07
CA LYS A 22 -12.10 -8.42 -12.91
C LYS A 22 -13.42 -7.74 -13.26
N LYS A 23 -13.84 -7.82 -14.53
CA LYS A 23 -15.05 -7.14 -15.08
C LYS A 23 -16.37 -7.35 -14.31
N ASN A 24 -16.46 -8.37 -13.44
CA ASN A 24 -17.65 -8.69 -12.66
C ASN A 24 -17.65 -8.09 -11.25
N ILE A 25 -16.73 -7.17 -10.95
CA ILE A 25 -16.72 -6.38 -9.73
C ILE A 25 -17.19 -4.97 -10.10
N HIS A 26 -18.14 -4.42 -9.34
CA HIS A 26 -18.61 -3.06 -9.57
C HIS A 26 -17.77 -2.09 -8.73
N VAL A 27 -16.95 -1.26 -9.38
CA VAL A 27 -16.25 -0.17 -8.71
C VAL A 27 -17.17 1.01 -8.52
N GLU A 28 -17.33 1.42 -7.26
CA GLU A 28 -18.13 2.58 -6.87
C GLU A 28 -17.28 3.86 -6.95
N SER A 29 -16.06 3.83 -6.41
CA SER A 29 -15.14 4.96 -6.46
C SER A 29 -13.70 4.53 -6.27
N PHE A 30 -12.77 5.40 -6.69
CA PHE A 30 -11.34 5.23 -6.49
C PHE A 30 -10.67 6.58 -6.20
N ASP A 31 -9.58 6.55 -5.44
CA ASP A 31 -8.71 7.69 -5.17
C ASP A 31 -7.24 7.29 -5.29
N PHE A 32 -6.54 7.94 -6.22
CA PHE A 32 -5.11 7.80 -6.46
C PHE A 32 -4.34 9.11 -6.25
N THR A 33 -4.97 10.12 -5.65
CA THR A 33 -4.37 11.46 -5.47
C THR A 33 -3.23 11.45 -4.46
N HIS A 34 -3.30 10.56 -3.46
CA HIS A 34 -2.24 10.41 -2.49
C HIS A 34 -1.01 9.71 -3.10
N PRO A 35 0.22 10.21 -2.92
CA PRO A 35 1.43 9.61 -3.51
C PRO A 35 1.76 8.22 -2.94
N ASP A 36 1.42 7.96 -1.67
CA ASP A 36 1.84 6.75 -0.96
C ASP A 36 0.72 5.76 -0.64
N PHE A 37 -0.55 6.09 -0.90
CA PHE A 37 -1.61 5.09 -0.85
C PHE A 37 -2.71 5.36 -1.88
N SER A 38 -3.60 4.41 -2.09
CA SER A 38 -4.77 4.54 -2.95
C SER A 38 -5.95 3.87 -2.27
N ILE A 39 -7.14 4.37 -2.54
CA ILE A 39 -8.38 3.83 -1.99
C ILE A 39 -9.23 3.36 -3.15
N LEU A 40 -9.81 2.18 -3.03
CA LEU A 40 -10.75 1.61 -3.99
C LEU A 40 -11.98 1.13 -3.22
N LYS A 41 -13.16 1.65 -3.57
CA LYS A 41 -14.43 1.19 -3.02
C LYS A 41 -15.16 0.38 -4.07
N ILE A 42 -15.51 -0.85 -3.73
CA ILE A 42 -16.25 -1.75 -4.61
C ILE A 42 -17.54 -2.21 -3.95
N ASN A 43 -18.51 -2.57 -4.77
CA ASN A 43 -19.65 -3.36 -4.33
C ASN A 43 -19.49 -4.80 -4.81
N ASP A 44 -19.66 -5.74 -3.87
CA ASP A 44 -19.70 -7.16 -4.20
C ASP A 44 -21.04 -7.52 -4.89
N ASN A 45 -21.15 -8.76 -5.37
CA ASN A 45 -22.36 -9.24 -6.05
C ASN A 45 -23.57 -9.39 -5.12
N TYR A 46 -23.40 -9.20 -3.82
CA TYR A 46 -24.45 -9.26 -2.80
C TYR A 46 -24.88 -7.85 -2.36
N GLY A 47 -24.29 -6.79 -2.91
CA GLY A 47 -24.57 -5.40 -2.56
C GLY A 47 -23.84 -4.91 -1.31
N ASN A 48 -22.84 -5.65 -0.82
CA ASN A 48 -21.99 -5.18 0.27
C ASN A 48 -20.88 -4.28 -0.28
N THR A 49 -20.66 -3.16 0.39
CA THR A 49 -19.54 -2.27 0.09
C THR A 49 -18.28 -2.74 0.79
N LEU A 50 -17.19 -2.85 0.04
CA LEU A 50 -15.86 -3.18 0.53
C LEU A 50 -14.91 -2.05 0.19
N VAL A 51 -14.05 -1.69 1.15
CA VAL A 51 -13.01 -0.68 0.95
C VAL A 51 -11.65 -1.36 0.91
N PHE A 52 -10.88 -1.07 -0.13
CA PHE A 52 -9.51 -1.52 -0.29
C PHE A 52 -8.57 -0.34 -0.20
N ILE A 53 -7.52 -0.48 0.59
CA ILE A 53 -6.45 0.50 0.71
C ILE A 53 -5.15 -0.15 0.25
N GLY A 54 -4.58 0.37 -0.85
CA GLY A 54 -3.25 -0.01 -1.35
C GLY A 54 -2.22 0.98 -0.81
N LEU A 55 -1.14 0.50 -0.20
CA LEU A 55 -0.11 1.24 0.52
C LEU A 55 1.30 1.10 -0.09
N TRP A 56 1.83 2.11 -0.75
CA TRP A 56 3.23 2.13 -1.14
C TRP A 56 4.08 2.91 -0.14
N LEU A 57 4.38 2.32 1.02
CA LEU A 57 5.14 3.04 2.05
C LEU A 57 6.64 3.09 1.71
N SER A 58 7.28 4.23 2.01
CA SER A 58 8.70 4.40 1.71
C SER A 58 9.60 3.50 2.55
N LEU A 59 10.70 3.00 1.97
CA LEU A 59 11.74 2.26 2.68
C LEU A 59 12.43 3.12 3.75
N TYR A 60 12.77 2.48 4.87
CA TYR A 60 13.60 3.11 5.90
C TYR A 60 15.01 3.43 5.39
N ASN A 61 15.39 4.70 5.45
CA ASN A 61 16.73 5.18 5.05
C ASN A 61 17.42 6.05 6.12
N GLN A 62 16.94 6.01 7.37
CA GLN A 62 17.47 6.78 8.51
C GLN A 62 17.33 8.31 8.43
N THR A 63 16.62 8.85 7.43
CA THR A 63 16.37 10.29 7.35
C THR A 63 15.13 10.70 8.14
N LEU A 64 15.18 11.87 8.79
CA LEU A 64 14.05 12.42 9.53
C LEU A 64 12.85 12.74 8.62
N GLU A 65 13.12 13.22 7.41
CA GLU A 65 12.09 13.51 6.40
C GLU A 65 11.28 12.25 6.05
N ARG A 66 11.97 11.14 5.76
CA ARG A 66 11.28 9.88 5.46
C ARG A 66 10.50 9.37 6.66
N LEU A 67 11.04 9.49 7.87
CA LEU A 67 10.33 9.10 9.08
C LEU A 67 9.07 9.93 9.30
N ALA A 68 9.13 11.24 9.04
CA ALA A 68 7.98 12.13 9.12
C ALA A 68 6.93 11.74 8.08
N ASN A 69 7.32 11.55 6.82
CA ASN A 69 6.41 11.11 5.75
C ASN A 69 5.75 9.77 6.08
N PHE A 70 6.52 8.81 6.58
CA PHE A 70 6.00 7.50 6.98
C PHE A 70 4.92 7.62 8.08
N LYS A 71 5.17 8.46 9.11
CA LYS A 71 4.18 8.73 10.17
C LYS A 71 2.94 9.43 9.63
N SER A 72 3.11 10.43 8.77
CA SER A 72 2.00 11.14 8.13
C SER A 72 1.13 10.20 7.31
N ASN A 73 1.74 9.25 6.59
CA ASN A 73 1.01 8.24 5.82
C ASN A 73 0.19 7.33 6.73
N LEU A 74 0.78 6.83 7.83
CA LEU A 74 0.03 6.02 8.81
C LEU A 74 -1.13 6.79 9.43
N ALA A 75 -0.95 8.07 9.76
CA ALA A 75 -2.02 8.91 10.29
C ALA A 75 -3.13 9.18 9.27
N ALA A 76 -2.78 9.37 8.00
CA ALA A 76 -3.76 9.53 6.93
C ALA A 76 -4.59 8.25 6.72
N ILE A 77 -3.94 7.08 6.77
CA ILE A 77 -4.63 5.79 6.68
C ILE A 77 -5.54 5.58 7.89
N GLU A 78 -5.09 5.93 9.10
CA GLU A 78 -5.90 5.90 10.32
C GLU A 78 -7.18 6.73 10.16
N ALA A 79 -7.07 7.96 9.65
CA ALA A 79 -8.23 8.81 9.38
C ALA A 79 -9.21 8.18 8.38
N VAL A 80 -8.71 7.50 7.34
CA VAL A 80 -9.56 6.78 6.36
C VAL A 80 -10.28 5.60 7.03
N LEU A 81 -9.61 4.89 7.93
CA LEU A 81 -10.19 3.76 8.66
C LEU A 81 -11.24 4.21 9.66
N ASP A 82 -10.99 5.32 10.37
CA ASP A 82 -11.94 5.90 11.33
C ASP A 82 -13.22 6.41 10.65
N ASP A 83 -13.12 6.90 9.41
CA ASP A 83 -14.26 7.37 8.61
C ASP A 83 -14.97 6.23 7.84
N SER A 84 -14.42 5.02 7.83
CA SER A 84 -14.97 3.88 7.08
C SER A 84 -15.81 2.98 7.98
N PRO A 85 -17.17 3.05 7.92
CA PRO A 85 -18.03 2.18 8.74
C PRO A 85 -18.12 0.74 8.19
N VAL A 86 -17.44 0.46 7.08
CA VAL A 86 -17.53 -0.80 6.33
C VAL A 86 -16.24 -1.60 6.42
N GLU A 87 -16.34 -2.89 6.10
CA GLU A 87 -15.17 -3.77 6.08
C GLU A 87 -14.09 -3.22 5.15
N THR A 88 -12.91 -3.00 5.72
CA THR A 88 -11.78 -2.40 5.03
C THR A 88 -10.61 -3.37 5.02
N VAL A 89 -10.03 -3.56 3.83
CA VAL A 89 -8.87 -4.42 3.60
C VAL A 89 -7.69 -3.55 3.21
N ILE A 90 -6.57 -3.71 3.91
CA ILE A 90 -5.32 -3.04 3.59
C ILE A 90 -4.38 -4.06 2.94
N MET A 91 -3.88 -3.76 1.75
CA MET A 91 -3.04 -4.68 0.97
C MET A 91 -1.87 -3.93 0.38
N ASP A 92 -0.63 -4.21 0.79
CA ASP A 92 0.56 -3.78 0.05
C ASP A 92 1.91 -4.13 0.69
N ASP A 93 2.98 -3.61 0.09
CA ASP A 93 4.34 -3.47 0.62
C ASP A 93 4.45 -2.36 1.69
N TRP A 94 4.38 -2.79 2.96
CA TRP A 94 4.64 -1.94 4.12
C TRP A 94 6.08 -1.42 4.20
N ASN A 95 7.01 -1.98 3.42
CA ASN A 95 8.45 -1.76 3.51
C ASN A 95 9.00 -1.87 4.95
N SER A 96 8.37 -2.77 5.71
CA SER A 96 8.62 -3.02 7.12
C SER A 96 8.46 -4.50 7.41
N ASP A 97 9.26 -5.00 8.35
CA ASP A 97 9.20 -6.36 8.83
C ASP A 97 8.95 -6.31 10.33
N LEU A 98 7.78 -6.82 10.76
CA LEU A 98 7.36 -6.80 12.16
C LEU A 98 8.36 -7.50 13.09
N ARG A 99 9.38 -8.20 12.59
CA ARG A 99 10.42 -8.87 13.37
C ARG A 99 11.78 -8.14 13.40
N ARG A 100 12.09 -7.23 12.46
CA ARG A 100 13.42 -6.61 12.33
C ARG A 100 13.71 -5.50 13.36
N ASN A 101 12.68 -5.01 14.05
CA ASN A 101 12.76 -4.11 15.20
C ASN A 101 13.46 -2.75 14.91
N ASN A 102 13.41 -2.26 13.67
CA ASN A 102 13.81 -0.90 13.35
C ASN A 102 12.68 0.12 13.70
N PRO A 103 12.92 1.45 13.62
CA PRO A 103 11.90 2.44 13.96
C PRO A 103 10.61 2.35 13.16
N TYR A 104 10.67 2.00 11.86
CA TYR A 104 9.48 1.83 11.03
C TYR A 104 8.70 0.59 11.44
N ASP A 105 9.40 -0.51 11.71
CA ASP A 105 8.77 -1.74 12.21
C ASP A 105 8.02 -1.53 13.51
N LYS A 106 8.59 -0.74 14.41
CA LYS A 106 7.91 -0.35 15.64
C LYS A 106 6.65 0.48 15.34
N LEU A 107 6.75 1.47 14.45
CA LEU A 107 5.59 2.30 14.07
C LEU A 107 4.47 1.46 13.44
N VAL A 108 4.80 0.56 12.52
CA VAL A 108 3.80 -0.32 11.90
C VAL A 108 3.18 -1.26 12.92
N ARG A 109 3.98 -1.83 13.83
CA ARG A 109 3.46 -2.69 14.91
C ARG A 109 2.52 -1.93 15.84
N ASP A 110 2.92 -0.74 16.28
CA ASP A 110 2.12 0.11 17.16
C ASP A 110 0.81 0.53 16.46
N PHE A 111 0.88 0.86 15.17
CA PHE A 111 -0.30 1.15 14.33
C PHE A 111 -1.25 -0.05 14.24
N ILE A 112 -0.75 -1.24 13.88
CA ILE A 112 -1.54 -2.48 13.78
C ILE A 112 -2.24 -2.79 15.11
N LEU A 113 -1.52 -2.68 16.23
CA LEU A 113 -2.06 -2.96 17.55
C LEU A 113 -3.12 -1.94 17.96
N ARG A 114 -2.89 -0.65 17.69
CA ARG A 114 -3.82 0.44 18.02
C ARG A 114 -5.14 0.31 17.26
N ILE A 115 -5.06 0.10 15.95
CA ILE A 115 -6.22 -0.06 15.05
C ILE A 115 -6.85 -1.46 15.16
N LYS A 116 -6.18 -2.40 15.84
CA LYS A 116 -6.60 -3.82 15.97
C LYS A 116 -6.72 -4.53 14.63
N LEU A 117 -5.80 -4.26 13.70
CA LEU A 117 -5.77 -4.92 12.41
C LEU A 117 -5.43 -6.41 12.58
N SER A 118 -6.24 -7.26 11.95
CA SER A 118 -6.00 -8.70 11.92
C SER A 118 -5.07 -9.05 10.76
N ASN A 119 -3.89 -9.61 11.06
CA ASN A 119 -3.03 -10.17 10.02
C ASN A 119 -3.67 -11.45 9.45
N ARG A 120 -3.91 -11.48 8.14
CA ARG A 120 -4.49 -12.63 7.43
C ARG A 120 -3.48 -13.46 6.66
N PHE A 121 -2.19 -13.12 6.66
CA PHE A 121 -1.16 -13.78 5.87
C PHE A 121 -1.12 -15.30 6.11
N ASP A 122 -1.25 -15.73 7.37
CA ASP A 122 -1.19 -17.14 7.75
C ASP A 122 -2.35 -17.99 7.20
N LYS A 123 -3.45 -17.37 6.77
CA LYS A 123 -4.61 -18.07 6.20
C LYS A 123 -4.52 -18.30 4.70
N PHE A 124 -3.61 -17.61 4.01
CA PHE A 124 -3.48 -17.67 2.54
C PHE A 124 -2.30 -18.52 2.06
N LEU A 125 -1.42 -18.99 2.96
CA LEU A 125 -0.26 -19.85 2.65
C LEU A 125 -0.65 -21.20 1.98
N SER A 126 -1.92 -21.60 1.98
CA SER A 126 -2.41 -22.78 1.28
C SER A 126 -2.64 -22.58 -0.23
N TYR A 127 -2.60 -21.35 -0.75
CA TYR A 127 -2.65 -21.06 -2.19
C TYR A 127 -1.24 -20.82 -2.72
N SER A 128 -0.63 -21.89 -3.23
CA SER A 128 0.76 -21.96 -3.66
C SER A 128 1.04 -21.23 -4.98
N SER A 129 2.27 -20.70 -5.07
CA SER A 129 3.14 -20.61 -6.26
C SER A 129 2.61 -19.91 -7.52
N HIS A 130 2.73 -18.58 -7.59
CA HIS A 130 2.90 -17.85 -8.85
C HIS A 130 3.88 -16.67 -8.70
N THR A 131 5.07 -16.92 -8.15
CA THR A 131 6.18 -15.98 -8.34
C THR A 131 6.77 -16.28 -9.72
N TYR A 132 6.55 -15.40 -10.69
CA TYR A 132 7.27 -15.49 -11.96
C TYR A 132 8.72 -15.09 -11.71
N GLU A 133 9.64 -16.05 -11.83
CA GLU A 133 11.06 -15.77 -11.95
C GLU A 133 11.33 -15.35 -13.41
N ASN A 134 11.87 -14.14 -13.61
CA ASN A 134 12.41 -13.75 -14.91
C ASN A 134 13.66 -14.60 -15.17
N GLY A 135 13.62 -15.39 -16.25
CA GLY A 135 14.82 -15.90 -16.91
C GLY A 135 15.55 -14.83 -17.71
#